data_AF-A0A950B862-F1
#
_entry.id   AF-A0A950B862-F1
#
_cell.length_a   1.000
_cell.length_b   1.000
_cell.length_c   1.000
_cell.angle_alpha   90.00
_cell.angle_beta   90.00
_cell.angle_gamma   90.00
#
_symmetry.space_group_name_H-M   'P 1'
#
loop_
_entity.id
_entity.type
_entity.pdbx_description
1 polymer ?
#
loop_
_entity_poly.entity_id
_entity_poly.type
_entity_poly.pdbx_seq_one_letter_code
_entity_poly.pdbx_strand_id
1 'polypeptide(L)'
;MFKNMIVYRIAESWQGDLQLLEEALQKTVFAECGATQERSVGWVPPRGEPHGPLAESVAGQWVLRFMSESKMLPASVLNRKVNEKAEHIEKTEGRKPGKKEKKELKDEAKLDLLPMAFTKQGSMWVWIDPQARTLVLDTSAQGRADEVVSLLVEGLPGFALALLDTQTSPQAAMAHWLITQEAPAGFSIDRECELKAADESKAVVRYARHPLDIDEVRQHIEHGKLPTKLAMTWDDRVSFVLSEGLQLKKIALLDAVMDGQSQD
;
A
#
# COMPACT_ATOMS: atom_id res chain seq x y z
N MET A 1 -13.37 -6.17 -0.93
CA MET A 1 -12.44 -7.23 -0.47
C MET A 1 -11.03 -6.69 -0.48
N PHE A 2 -10.28 -6.89 0.61
CA PHE A 2 -8.86 -6.55 0.71
C PHE A 2 -8.04 -7.52 -0.14
N LYS A 3 -7.04 -7.00 -0.86
CA LYS A 3 -6.06 -7.82 -1.60
C LYS A 3 -4.70 -7.81 -0.93
N ASN A 4 -4.45 -6.81 -0.09
CA ASN A 4 -3.24 -6.69 0.71
C ASN A 4 -3.61 -6.08 2.06
N MET A 5 -2.75 -6.23 3.07
CA MET A 5 -2.93 -5.61 4.38
C MET A 5 -1.59 -5.09 4.90
N ILE A 6 -1.62 -3.84 5.36
CA ILE A 6 -0.72 -3.34 6.40
C ILE A 6 -1.59 -3.13 7.64
N VAL A 7 -1.11 -3.62 8.79
CA VAL A 7 -1.82 -3.52 10.07
C VAL A 7 -1.05 -2.61 11.01
N TYR A 8 -1.76 -1.64 11.56
CA TYR A 8 -1.28 -0.75 12.60
C TYR A 8 -2.04 -1.00 13.90
N ARG A 9 -1.37 -0.74 15.03
CA ARG A 9 -1.98 -0.63 16.34
C ARG A 9 -2.31 0.83 16.63
N ILE A 10 -3.55 1.08 17.06
CA ILE A 10 -4.00 2.38 17.56
C ILE A 10 -3.54 2.51 19.02
N ALA A 11 -2.99 3.67 19.37
CA ALA A 11 -2.53 3.97 20.71
C ALA A 11 -3.68 3.89 21.73
N GLU A 12 -3.39 3.33 22.92
CA GLU A 12 -4.40 3.11 23.96
C GLU A 12 -5.04 4.40 24.49
N SER A 13 -4.31 5.52 24.36
CA SER A 13 -4.75 6.85 24.77
C SER A 13 -5.88 7.40 23.92
N TRP A 14 -6.08 6.88 22.71
CA TRP A 14 -7.12 7.36 21.82
C TRP A 14 -8.45 6.65 22.09
N GLN A 15 -9.48 7.42 22.41
CA GLN A 15 -10.83 6.93 22.72
C GLN A 15 -11.88 7.64 21.85
N GLY A 16 -11.64 7.75 20.55
CA GLY A 16 -12.60 8.32 19.62
C GLY A 16 -13.78 7.38 19.34
N ASP A 17 -14.91 7.95 18.95
CA ASP A 17 -16.08 7.22 18.48
C ASP A 17 -16.30 7.42 16.96
N LEU A 18 -17.34 6.77 16.44
CA LEU A 18 -17.66 6.84 15.01
C LEU A 18 -18.03 8.27 14.58
N GLN A 19 -18.64 9.06 15.47
CA GLN A 19 -19.05 10.43 15.15
C GLN A 19 -17.83 11.34 15.01
N LEU A 20 -16.89 11.30 15.97
CA LEU A 20 -15.63 12.04 15.90
C LEU A 20 -14.84 11.66 14.63
N LEU A 21 -14.85 10.37 14.28
CA LEU A 21 -14.25 9.89 13.05
C LEU A 21 -14.92 10.52 11.82
N GLU A 22 -16.24 10.42 11.70
CA GLU A 22 -17.01 10.98 10.59
C GLU A 22 -16.73 12.48 10.41
N GLU A 23 -16.80 13.26 11.50
CA GLU A 23 -16.56 14.71 11.48
C GLU A 23 -15.16 15.08 11.01
N ALA A 24 -14.16 14.24 11.33
CA ALA A 24 -12.79 14.43 10.85
C ALA A 24 -12.66 14.15 9.34
N LEU A 25 -13.32 13.11 8.84
CA LEU A 25 -13.27 12.73 7.42
C LEU A 25 -13.95 13.77 6.54
N GLN A 26 -15.02 14.41 7.02
CA GLN A 26 -15.73 15.47 6.31
C GLN A 26 -14.85 16.69 5.99
N LYS A 27 -13.73 16.87 6.71
CA LYS A 27 -12.77 17.96 6.43
C LYS A 27 -11.87 17.65 5.23
N THR A 28 -11.80 16.40 4.82
CA THR A 28 -10.87 15.89 3.79
C THR A 28 -11.57 15.01 2.77
N VAL A 29 -12.80 15.39 2.38
CA VAL A 29 -13.55 14.73 1.30
C VAL A 29 -12.76 14.82 0.01
N PHE A 30 -12.71 13.71 -0.73
CA PHE A 30 -12.04 13.67 -2.02
C PHE A 30 -12.71 14.61 -3.02
N ALA A 31 -11.88 15.40 -3.69
CA ALA A 31 -12.23 16.15 -4.89
C ALA A 31 -11.25 15.80 -6.01
N GLU A 32 -11.72 15.80 -7.25
CA GLU A 32 -10.85 15.58 -8.42
C GLU A 32 -9.76 16.67 -8.51
N CYS A 33 -8.64 16.31 -9.13
CA CYS A 33 -7.52 17.19 -9.38
C CYS A 33 -7.97 18.43 -10.16
N GLY A 34 -7.66 19.60 -9.63
CA GLY A 34 -7.69 20.85 -10.39
C GLY A 34 -6.76 20.82 -11.61
N ALA A 35 -6.92 21.78 -12.53
CA ALA A 35 -6.22 21.81 -13.82
C ALA A 35 -4.69 21.68 -13.70
N THR A 36 -4.07 22.33 -12.72
CA THR A 36 -2.63 22.31 -12.45
C THR A 36 -2.26 21.51 -11.19
N GLN A 37 -3.22 20.83 -10.57
CA GLN A 37 -2.97 20.01 -9.38
C GLN A 37 -2.52 18.61 -9.82
N GLU A 38 -1.29 18.25 -9.43
CA GLU A 38 -0.71 16.96 -9.83
C GLU A 38 -1.38 15.75 -9.18
N ARG A 39 -1.85 15.93 -7.95
CA ARG A 39 -2.40 14.86 -7.13
C ARG A 39 -3.46 15.40 -6.19
N SER A 40 -4.53 14.64 -6.03
CA SER A 40 -5.58 14.88 -5.05
C SER A 40 -5.84 13.60 -4.27
N VAL A 41 -6.20 13.74 -2.99
CA VAL A 41 -6.49 12.63 -2.09
C VAL A 41 -7.62 13.01 -1.16
N GLY A 42 -8.37 12.03 -0.67
CA GLY A 42 -9.42 12.26 0.32
C GLY A 42 -10.33 11.06 0.52
N TRP A 43 -11.40 11.28 1.29
CA TRP A 43 -12.38 10.26 1.63
C TRP A 43 -13.57 10.26 0.68
N VAL A 44 -14.09 9.08 0.39
CA VAL A 44 -15.34 8.88 -0.36
C VAL A 44 -16.24 7.92 0.40
N PRO A 45 -17.57 7.97 0.18
CA PRO A 45 -18.49 7.03 0.81
C PRO A 45 -18.14 5.57 0.42
N PRO A 46 -18.00 4.65 1.39
CA PRO A 46 -17.57 3.28 1.12
C PRO A 46 -18.57 2.49 0.26
N ARG A 47 -19.86 2.81 0.31
CA ARG A 47 -20.90 2.23 -0.56
C ARG A 47 -20.99 2.87 -1.94
N GLY A 48 -20.29 3.97 -2.19
CA GLY A 48 -20.38 4.73 -3.44
C GLY A 48 -21.67 5.54 -3.60
N GLU A 49 -22.45 5.68 -2.53
CA GLU A 49 -23.66 6.52 -2.53
C GLU A 49 -23.27 8.00 -2.55
N PRO A 50 -23.78 8.82 -3.49
CA PRO A 50 -23.52 10.25 -3.51
C PRO A 50 -23.94 10.90 -2.18
N HIS A 51 -23.03 11.65 -1.56
CA HIS A 51 -23.25 12.30 -0.25
C HIS A 51 -23.58 11.35 0.90
N GLY A 52 -23.27 10.05 0.76
CA GLY A 52 -23.38 9.08 1.85
C GLY A 52 -22.35 9.31 2.97
N PRO A 53 -22.44 8.54 4.07
CA PRO A 53 -21.47 8.62 5.16
C PRO A 53 -20.07 8.22 4.70
N LEU A 54 -19.03 8.86 5.24
CA LEU A 54 -17.63 8.55 4.90
C LEU A 54 -17.02 7.41 5.74
N ALA A 55 -17.66 7.10 6.86
CA ALA A 55 -17.37 5.94 7.70
C ALA A 55 -18.66 5.17 7.97
N GLU A 56 -18.61 3.85 7.87
CA GLU A 56 -19.74 2.98 8.20
C GLU A 56 -19.37 1.99 9.28
N SER A 57 -20.28 1.80 10.24
CA SER A 57 -20.16 0.75 11.24
C SER A 57 -20.97 -0.47 10.82
N VAL A 58 -20.30 -1.60 10.65
CA VAL A 58 -20.90 -2.90 10.37
C VAL A 58 -20.47 -3.85 11.48
N ALA A 59 -21.42 -4.28 12.32
CA ALA A 59 -21.14 -5.13 13.48
C ALA A 59 -20.00 -4.61 14.39
N GLY A 60 -19.93 -3.28 14.59
CA GLY A 60 -18.89 -2.63 15.41
C GLY A 60 -17.56 -2.41 14.70
N GLN A 61 -17.43 -2.83 13.44
CA GLN A 61 -16.26 -2.61 12.60
C GLN A 61 -16.46 -1.37 11.73
N TRP A 62 -15.48 -0.47 11.70
CA TRP A 62 -15.61 0.77 10.93
C TRP A 62 -14.89 0.62 9.59
N VAL A 63 -15.65 0.81 8.51
CA VAL A 63 -15.17 0.66 7.13
C VAL A 63 -15.18 2.02 6.46
N LEU A 64 -14.06 2.36 5.82
CA LEU A 64 -13.87 3.59 5.07
C LEU A 64 -13.28 3.33 3.69
N ARG A 65 -13.36 4.35 2.84
CA ARG A 65 -12.78 4.31 1.50
C ARG A 65 -11.92 5.55 1.25
N PHE A 66 -10.62 5.31 1.08
CA PHE A 66 -9.67 6.34 0.68
C PHE A 66 -9.55 6.37 -0.83
N MET A 67 -9.53 7.58 -1.40
CA MET A 67 -9.40 7.84 -2.81
C MET A 67 -8.18 8.71 -3.09
N SER A 68 -7.50 8.41 -4.18
CA SER A 68 -6.39 9.19 -4.71
C SER A 68 -6.53 9.33 -6.21
N GLU A 69 -6.15 10.50 -6.72
CA GLU A 69 -6.08 10.80 -8.13
C GLU A 69 -4.73 11.45 -8.43
N SER A 70 -4.11 11.09 -9.55
CA SER A 70 -2.87 11.71 -10.00
C SER A 70 -2.91 11.98 -11.50
N LYS A 71 -2.42 13.14 -11.91
CA LYS A 71 -2.22 13.49 -13.32
C LYS A 71 -1.03 12.72 -13.90
N MET A 72 -1.28 11.97 -14.96
CA MET A 72 -0.29 11.16 -15.65
C MET A 72 0.47 12.03 -16.65
N LEU A 73 1.66 12.48 -16.25
CA LEU A 73 2.57 13.23 -17.11
C LEU A 73 3.85 12.43 -17.35
N PRO A 74 3.93 11.65 -18.45
CA PRO A 74 5.13 10.88 -18.77
C PRO A 74 6.35 11.77 -18.95
N ALA A 75 7.50 11.33 -18.42
CA ALA A 75 8.74 12.09 -18.48
C ALA A 75 9.19 12.41 -19.91
N SER A 76 8.90 11.52 -20.87
CA SER A 76 9.19 11.74 -22.30
C SER A 76 8.44 12.94 -22.88
N VAL A 77 7.16 13.12 -22.52
CA VAL A 77 6.33 14.25 -22.98
C VAL A 77 6.82 15.55 -22.38
N LEU A 78 7.12 15.54 -21.07
CA LEU A 78 7.68 16.71 -20.38
C LEU A 78 9.03 17.12 -20.98
N ASN A 79 9.95 16.16 -21.17
CA ASN A 79 11.26 16.44 -21.72
C ASN A 79 11.19 16.98 -23.16
N ARG A 80 10.27 16.47 -23.98
CA ARG A 80 10.04 17.00 -25.33
C ARG A 80 9.63 18.47 -25.29
N LYS A 81 8.67 18.84 -24.44
CA LYS A 81 8.21 20.23 -24.30
C LYS A 81 9.30 21.17 -23.77
N VAL A 82 10.13 20.68 -22.84
CA VAL A 82 11.31 21.43 -22.34
C VAL A 82 12.32 21.67 -23.47
N ASN A 83 12.59 20.65 -24.29
CA ASN A 83 13.50 20.79 -25.41
C ASN A 83 12.94 21.76 -26.47
N GLU A 84 11.64 21.71 -26.78
CA GLU A 84 10.99 22.68 -27.68
C GLU A 84 11.16 24.12 -27.19
N LYS A 85 10.94 24.38 -25.89
CA LYS A 85 11.16 25.72 -25.31
C LYS A 85 12.64 26.11 -25.32
N ALA A 86 13.55 25.17 -25.06
CA ALA A 86 14.99 25.42 -25.08
C ALA A 86 15.51 25.74 -26.49
N GLU A 87 15.03 25.03 -27.52
CA GLU A 87 15.32 25.30 -28.93
C GLU A 87 14.79 26.65 -29.37
N HIS A 88 13.65 27.09 -28.82
CA HIS A 88 13.12 28.42 -29.08
C HIS A 88 14.08 29.51 -28.58
N ILE A 89 14.60 29.39 -27.35
CA ILE A 89 15.60 30.32 -26.79
C ILE A 89 16.89 30.31 -27.61
N GLU A 90 17.36 29.13 -28.04
CA GLU A 90 18.57 29.04 -28.86
C GLU A 90 18.40 29.76 -30.21
N LYS A 91 17.20 29.68 -30.81
CA LYS A 91 16.88 30.37 -32.06
C LYS A 91 16.71 31.88 -31.89
N THR A 92 16.15 32.36 -30.78
CA THR A 92 15.86 33.79 -30.57
C THR A 92 17.03 34.56 -29.97
N GLU A 93 17.79 33.94 -29.07
CA GLU A 93 18.89 34.60 -28.33
C GLU A 93 20.29 34.15 -28.78
N GLY A 94 20.39 33.13 -29.63
CA GLY A 94 21.68 32.61 -30.11
C GLY A 94 22.52 31.90 -29.03
N ARG A 95 21.91 31.56 -27.89
CA ARG A 95 22.57 30.87 -26.76
C ARG A 95 21.72 29.71 -26.26
N LYS A 96 22.37 28.70 -25.68
CA LYS A 96 21.67 27.60 -25.00
C LYS A 96 21.24 28.02 -23.59
N PRO A 97 20.07 27.54 -23.10
CA PRO A 97 19.64 27.81 -21.75
C PRO A 97 20.60 27.25 -20.70
N GLY A 98 20.85 28.02 -19.65
CA GLY A 98 21.65 27.59 -18.51
C GLY A 98 20.94 26.53 -17.65
N LYS A 99 21.63 25.97 -16.65
CA LYS A 99 21.05 24.96 -15.74
C LYS A 99 19.81 25.47 -14.98
N LYS A 100 19.86 26.73 -14.52
CA LYS A 100 18.76 27.37 -13.78
C LYS A 100 17.54 27.57 -14.70
N GLU A 101 17.77 28.17 -15.86
CA GLU A 101 16.75 28.42 -16.88
C GLU A 101 16.10 27.12 -17.37
N LYS A 102 16.88 26.06 -17.58
CA LYS A 102 16.32 24.74 -17.94
C LYS A 102 15.41 24.15 -16.85
N LYS A 103 15.65 24.46 -15.58
CA LYS A 103 14.75 24.07 -14.49
C LYS A 103 13.44 24.86 -14.56
N GLU A 104 13.52 26.17 -14.76
CA GLU A 104 12.36 27.04 -14.94
C GLU A 104 11.50 26.61 -16.14
N LEU A 105 12.14 26.31 -17.28
CA LEU A 105 11.46 25.75 -18.45
C LEU A 105 10.75 24.42 -18.17
N LYS A 106 11.32 23.60 -17.27
CA LYS A 106 10.70 22.33 -16.86
C LYS A 106 9.47 22.56 -16.00
N ASP A 107 9.53 23.51 -15.07
CA ASP A 107 8.40 23.85 -14.22
C ASP A 107 7.28 24.51 -15.04
N GLU A 108 7.62 25.38 -15.98
CA GLU A 108 6.68 25.98 -16.93
C GLU A 108 6.06 24.94 -17.86
N ALA A 109 6.87 24.08 -18.48
CA ALA A 109 6.37 22.99 -19.32
C ALA A 109 5.45 22.05 -18.53
N LYS A 110 5.71 21.84 -17.24
CA LYS A 110 4.84 21.04 -16.38
C LYS A 110 3.49 21.72 -16.18
N LEU A 111 3.47 23.01 -15.84
CA LEU A 111 2.24 23.80 -15.69
C LEU A 111 1.42 23.84 -16.98
N ASP A 112 2.08 23.97 -18.13
CA ASP A 112 1.42 23.93 -19.45
C ASP A 112 0.77 22.56 -19.73
N LEU A 113 1.42 21.47 -19.31
CA LEU A 113 1.00 20.11 -19.67
C LEU A 113 -0.02 19.51 -18.71
N LEU A 114 -0.04 19.91 -17.43
CA LEU A 114 -0.96 19.36 -16.43
C LEU A 114 -2.45 19.48 -16.80
N PRO A 115 -2.95 20.59 -17.37
CA PRO A 115 -4.34 20.68 -17.80
C PRO A 115 -4.72 19.64 -18.86
N MET A 116 -3.77 19.19 -19.68
CA MET A 116 -3.97 18.19 -20.73
C MET A 116 -3.65 16.75 -20.28
N ALA A 117 -3.12 16.57 -19.08
CA ALA A 117 -2.74 15.25 -18.58
C ALA A 117 -3.98 14.45 -18.17
N PHE A 118 -4.09 13.22 -18.68
CA PHE A 118 -5.07 12.25 -18.20
C PHE A 118 -4.88 11.98 -16.71
N THR A 119 -5.96 11.76 -15.97
CA THR A 119 -5.89 11.38 -14.57
C THR A 119 -5.91 9.86 -14.41
N LYS A 120 -5.24 9.39 -13.35
CA LYS A 120 -5.34 8.02 -12.89
C LYS A 120 -5.86 8.04 -11.47
N GLN A 121 -7.01 7.41 -11.30
CA GLN A 121 -7.67 7.23 -10.02
C GLN A 121 -7.28 5.90 -9.39
N GLY A 122 -7.22 5.86 -8.05
CA GLY A 122 -6.94 4.67 -7.29
C GLY A 122 -7.51 4.80 -5.88
N SER A 123 -8.16 3.74 -5.42
CA SER A 123 -8.79 3.68 -4.11
C SER A 123 -8.20 2.55 -3.26
N MET A 124 -8.30 2.66 -1.93
CA MET A 124 -8.04 1.54 -1.02
C MET A 124 -9.07 1.48 0.10
N TRP A 125 -9.38 0.28 0.54
CA TRP A 125 -10.20 0.06 1.72
C TRP A 125 -9.40 0.36 2.99
N VAL A 126 -10.09 0.92 3.97
CA VAL A 126 -9.57 1.17 5.31
C VAL A 126 -10.55 0.54 6.28
N TRP A 127 -10.03 -0.23 7.24
CA TRP A 127 -10.82 -0.89 8.26
C TRP A 127 -10.24 -0.53 9.63
N ILE A 128 -11.08 -0.01 10.52
CA ILE A 128 -10.75 0.19 11.92
C ILE A 128 -11.56 -0.80 12.74
N ASP A 129 -10.86 -1.58 13.58
CA ASP A 129 -11.46 -2.36 14.65
C ASP A 129 -11.22 -1.61 15.97
N PRO A 130 -12.23 -0.91 16.52
CA PRO A 130 -12.08 -0.16 17.76
C PRO A 130 -11.81 -1.06 18.97
N GLN A 131 -12.35 -2.28 18.97
CA GLN A 131 -12.17 -3.22 20.09
C GLN A 131 -10.75 -3.80 20.10
N ALA A 132 -10.27 -4.24 18.94
CA ALA A 132 -8.89 -4.74 18.81
C ALA A 132 -7.84 -3.61 18.75
N ARG A 133 -8.29 -2.35 18.62
CA ARG A 133 -7.46 -1.14 18.41
C ARG A 133 -6.52 -1.32 17.22
N THR A 134 -7.07 -1.74 16.09
CA THR A 134 -6.30 -1.92 14.86
C THR A 134 -6.83 -1.05 13.74
N LEU A 135 -5.90 -0.53 12.94
CA LEU A 135 -6.16 0.09 11.64
C LEU A 135 -5.54 -0.80 10.57
N VAL A 136 -6.35 -1.27 9.64
CA VAL A 136 -5.96 -2.15 8.54
C VAL A 136 -6.16 -1.41 7.22
N LEU A 137 -5.10 -1.35 6.41
CA LEU A 137 -5.10 -0.66 5.12
C LEU A 137 -4.94 -1.64 3.96
N ASP A 138 -5.78 -1.53 2.93
CA ASP A 138 -5.75 -2.38 1.73
C ASP A 138 -4.63 -2.00 0.75
N THR A 139 -3.40 -2.08 1.25
CA THR A 139 -2.20 -1.78 0.50
C THR A 139 -1.03 -2.55 1.09
N SER A 140 -0.06 -2.87 0.26
CA SER A 140 1.24 -3.37 0.71
C SER A 140 2.37 -2.36 0.48
N ALA A 141 2.04 -1.15 0.04
CA ALA A 141 2.98 -0.08 -0.25
C ALA A 141 2.95 0.94 0.88
N GLN A 142 4.07 1.06 1.61
CA GLN A 142 4.20 1.93 2.77
C GLN A 142 3.83 3.38 2.46
N GLY A 143 4.36 3.95 1.38
CA GLY A 143 4.04 5.34 1.01
C GLY A 143 2.56 5.61 0.77
N ARG A 144 1.77 4.63 0.33
CA ARG A 144 0.30 4.79 0.21
C ARG A 144 -0.39 4.68 1.56
N ALA A 145 0.12 3.82 2.46
CA ALA A 145 -0.38 3.73 3.82
C ALA A 145 -0.15 5.04 4.58
N ASP A 146 1.04 5.62 4.42
CA ASP A 146 1.43 6.88 5.06
C ASP A 146 0.48 8.04 4.69
N GLU A 147 -0.04 8.09 3.46
CA GLU A 147 -1.05 9.09 3.05
C GLU A 147 -2.32 9.02 3.92
N VAL A 148 -2.83 7.82 4.21
CA VAL A 148 -4.00 7.65 5.08
C VAL A 148 -3.65 7.90 6.53
N VAL A 149 -2.50 7.40 6.99
CA VAL A 149 -2.02 7.64 8.36
C VAL A 149 -1.91 9.13 8.63
N SER A 150 -1.31 9.91 7.72
CA SER A 150 -1.20 11.37 7.84
C SER A 150 -2.57 12.04 7.97
N LEU A 151 -3.52 11.74 7.07
CA LEU A 151 -4.86 12.34 7.14
C LEU A 151 -5.61 12.01 8.43
N LEU A 152 -5.52 10.76 8.91
CA LEU A 152 -6.18 10.35 10.15
C LEU A 152 -5.52 10.99 11.38
N VAL A 153 -4.19 11.01 11.46
CA VAL A 153 -3.45 11.62 12.57
C VAL A 153 -3.66 13.14 12.64
N GLU A 154 -3.69 13.81 11.49
CA GLU A 154 -3.99 15.25 11.43
C GLU A 154 -5.46 15.56 11.76
N GLY A 155 -6.39 14.70 11.34
CA GLY A 155 -7.83 14.89 11.52
C GLY A 155 -8.34 14.53 12.91
N LEU A 156 -7.69 13.60 13.61
CA LEU A 156 -8.17 13.01 14.87
C LEU A 156 -7.25 13.38 16.05
N PRO A 157 -7.71 14.21 17.00
CA PRO A 157 -6.91 14.59 18.16
C PRO A 157 -6.44 13.38 18.98
N GLY A 158 -5.14 13.31 19.25
CA GLY A 158 -4.54 12.23 20.04
C GLY A 158 -4.49 10.87 19.34
N PHE A 159 -4.88 10.79 18.07
CA PHE A 159 -4.77 9.56 17.29
C PHE A 159 -3.30 9.31 16.97
N ALA A 160 -2.80 8.17 17.41
CA ALA A 160 -1.42 7.75 17.16
C ALA A 160 -1.41 6.28 16.75
N LEU A 161 -0.52 5.96 15.83
CA LEU A 161 -0.40 4.65 15.21
C LEU A 161 1.04 4.16 15.31
N ALA A 162 1.19 2.86 15.54
CA ALA A 162 2.44 2.15 15.35
C ALA A 162 2.18 0.94 14.44
N LEU A 163 3.16 0.55 13.63
CA LEU A 163 3.08 -0.74 12.95
C LEU A 163 2.92 -1.86 13.99
N LEU A 164 2.18 -2.90 13.63
CA LEU A 164 2.07 -4.07 14.49
C LEU A 164 3.48 -4.66 14.72
N ASP A 165 3.85 -4.82 15.98
CA ASP A 165 5.13 -5.38 16.39
C ASP A 165 4.93 -6.75 17.05
N THR A 166 5.86 -7.66 16.82
CA THR A 166 5.80 -9.05 17.27
C THR A 166 7.07 -9.43 18.02
N GLN A 167 6.94 -10.28 19.06
CA GLN A 167 8.09 -10.71 19.87
C GLN A 167 9.18 -11.42 19.04
N THR A 168 8.78 -12.10 17.97
CA THR A 168 9.68 -12.70 16.98
C THR A 168 9.48 -11.98 15.66
N SER A 169 10.58 -11.61 14.99
CA SER A 169 10.46 -10.96 13.68
C SER A 169 9.84 -11.90 12.65
N PRO A 170 9.04 -11.41 11.70
CA PRO A 170 8.41 -12.25 10.68
C PRO A 170 9.45 -13.04 9.87
N GLN A 171 10.61 -12.44 9.58
CA GLN A 171 11.72 -13.09 8.89
C GLN A 171 12.29 -14.27 9.69
N ALA A 172 12.51 -14.12 11.00
CA ALA A 172 13.01 -15.19 11.84
C ALA A 172 11.97 -16.33 11.96
N ALA A 173 10.70 -15.99 12.11
CA ALA A 173 9.61 -16.96 12.15
C ALA A 173 9.50 -17.76 10.84
N MET A 174 9.49 -17.08 9.69
CA MET A 174 9.50 -17.73 8.37
C MET A 174 10.72 -18.64 8.19
N ALA A 175 11.91 -18.21 8.64
CA ALA A 175 13.13 -19.02 8.53
C ALA A 175 13.01 -20.30 9.36
N HIS A 176 12.48 -20.18 10.59
CA HIS A 176 12.24 -21.30 11.47
C HIS A 176 11.29 -22.32 10.81
N TRP A 177 10.12 -21.88 10.34
CA TRP A 177 9.12 -22.76 9.71
C TRP A 177 9.66 -23.49 8.47
N LEU A 178 10.49 -22.82 7.66
CA LEU A 178 11.12 -23.43 6.48
C LEU A 178 12.20 -24.44 6.85
N ILE A 179 12.99 -24.20 7.90
CA ILE A 179 14.04 -25.13 8.35
C ILE A 179 13.44 -26.39 8.97
N THR A 180 12.46 -26.22 9.88
CA THR A 180 11.81 -27.31 10.60
C THR A 180 10.78 -28.04 9.76
N GLN A 181 10.32 -27.42 8.65
CA GLN A 181 9.19 -27.87 7.85
C GLN A 181 7.88 -27.93 8.66
N GLU A 182 7.79 -27.12 9.72
CA GLU A 182 6.62 -27.03 10.60
C GLU A 182 6.04 -25.62 10.57
N ALA A 183 4.85 -25.49 9.98
CA ALA A 183 4.07 -24.25 9.96
C ALA A 183 3.44 -23.99 11.35
N PRO A 184 3.12 -22.73 11.70
CA PRO A 184 2.39 -22.43 12.93
C PRO A 184 0.98 -23.02 12.87
N ALA A 185 0.40 -23.29 14.04
CA ALA A 185 -0.94 -23.90 14.15
C ALA A 185 -2.00 -23.12 13.36
N GLY A 186 -2.81 -23.84 12.58
CA GLY A 186 -3.83 -23.25 11.70
C GLY A 186 -3.30 -22.74 10.36
N PHE A 187 -1.99 -22.85 10.10
CA PHE A 187 -1.40 -22.46 8.83
C PHE A 187 -0.71 -23.62 8.11
N SER A 188 -0.67 -23.52 6.80
CA SER A 188 0.15 -24.35 5.91
C SER A 188 1.09 -23.48 5.08
N ILE A 189 2.26 -24.01 4.72
CA ILE A 189 3.21 -23.34 3.83
C ILE A 189 2.85 -23.69 2.38
N ASP A 190 2.71 -22.68 1.55
CA ASP A 190 2.40 -22.83 0.14
C ASP A 190 3.68 -22.87 -0.72
N ARG A 191 3.49 -22.89 -2.04
CA ARG A 191 4.52 -23.17 -3.03
C ARG A 191 5.22 -21.92 -3.59
N GLU A 192 5.30 -20.84 -2.80
CA GLU A 192 5.96 -19.57 -3.18
C GLU A 192 6.79 -19.01 -2.02
N CYS A 193 8.06 -18.69 -2.29
CA CYS A 193 8.97 -18.07 -1.31
C CYS A 193 10.05 -17.22 -2.00
N GLU A 194 10.50 -16.15 -1.34
CA GLU A 194 11.65 -15.33 -1.74
C GLU A 194 12.68 -15.31 -0.61
N LEU A 195 13.89 -15.80 -0.88
CA LEU A 195 15.04 -15.77 0.03
C LEU A 195 16.06 -14.75 -0.47
N LYS A 196 16.65 -13.97 0.42
CA LYS A 196 17.61 -12.91 0.08
C LYS A 196 18.83 -12.94 1.00
N ALA A 197 20.03 -12.84 0.44
CA ALA A 197 21.26 -12.72 1.22
C ALA A 197 21.28 -11.40 2.01
N ALA A 198 21.77 -11.46 3.25
CA ALA A 198 21.93 -10.29 4.12
C ALA A 198 23.21 -9.48 3.82
N ASP A 199 24.11 -10.00 2.97
CA ASP A 199 25.37 -9.36 2.60
C ASP A 199 25.19 -8.32 1.47
N GLU A 200 26.31 -7.72 1.05
CA GLU A 200 26.33 -6.72 -0.02
C GLU A 200 25.87 -7.25 -1.38
N SER A 201 25.98 -8.57 -1.61
CA SER A 201 25.56 -9.19 -2.86
C SER A 201 24.05 -9.05 -3.06
N LYS A 202 23.28 -9.03 -1.96
CA LYS A 202 21.81 -9.05 -1.96
C LYS A 202 21.25 -10.14 -2.88
N ALA A 203 21.97 -11.25 -3.04
CA ALA A 203 21.58 -12.35 -3.92
C ALA A 203 20.18 -12.87 -3.56
N VAL A 204 19.33 -13.09 -4.57
CA VAL A 204 17.92 -13.47 -4.38
C VAL A 204 17.66 -14.82 -5.03
N VAL A 205 16.97 -15.70 -4.30
CA VAL A 205 16.38 -16.94 -4.82
C VAL A 205 14.86 -16.84 -4.70
N ARG A 206 14.14 -17.19 -5.77
CA ARG A 206 12.67 -17.18 -5.81
C ARG A 206 12.15 -18.54 -6.21
N TYR A 207 11.28 -19.09 -5.38
CA TYR A 207 10.50 -20.28 -5.68
C TYR A 207 9.07 -19.84 -6.03
N ALA A 208 8.55 -20.36 -7.14
CA ALA A 208 7.19 -20.09 -7.59
C ALA A 208 6.56 -21.40 -8.09
N ARG A 209 5.43 -21.77 -7.48
CA ARG A 209 4.73 -23.04 -7.73
C ARG A 209 5.62 -24.27 -7.52
N HIS A 210 6.53 -24.22 -6.55
CA HIS A 210 7.46 -25.28 -6.19
C HIS A 210 7.24 -25.76 -4.73
N PRO A 211 7.29 -27.07 -4.42
CA PRO A 211 7.29 -27.52 -3.03
C PRO A 211 8.49 -26.92 -2.28
N LEU A 212 8.30 -26.51 -1.02
CA LEU A 212 9.33 -25.85 -0.22
C LEU A 212 9.96 -26.78 0.85
N ASP A 213 9.41 -27.98 1.00
CA ASP A 213 9.88 -29.09 1.82
C ASP A 213 11.07 -29.84 1.17
N ILE A 214 12.03 -29.08 0.64
CA ILE A 214 13.22 -29.58 -0.06
C ILE A 214 14.49 -29.12 0.65
N ASP A 215 15.56 -29.90 0.54
CA ASP A 215 16.82 -29.60 1.23
C ASP A 215 17.47 -28.30 0.73
N GLU A 216 17.26 -27.92 -0.53
CA GLU A 216 17.82 -26.70 -1.12
C GLU A 216 17.33 -25.43 -0.42
N VAL A 217 16.08 -25.40 0.03
CA VAL A 217 15.51 -24.27 0.78
C VAL A 217 16.23 -24.15 2.13
N ARG A 218 16.41 -25.26 2.85
CA ARG A 218 17.13 -25.30 4.13
C ARG A 218 18.58 -24.84 3.94
N GLN A 219 19.28 -25.40 2.95
CA GLN A 219 20.67 -25.04 2.65
C GLN A 219 20.83 -23.56 2.29
N HIS A 220 19.89 -22.96 1.56
CA HIS A 220 19.94 -21.53 1.29
C HIS A 220 19.87 -20.69 2.57
N ILE A 221 19.06 -21.10 3.54
CA ILE A 221 18.92 -20.40 4.82
C ILE A 221 20.17 -20.59 5.69
N GLU A 222 20.71 -21.81 5.76
CA GLU A 222 21.96 -22.13 6.45
C GLU A 222 23.16 -21.36 5.86
N HIS A 223 23.16 -21.12 4.55
CA HIS A 223 24.14 -20.26 3.87
C HIS A 223 23.87 -18.75 4.00
N GLY A 224 23.00 -18.33 4.94
CA GLY A 224 22.81 -16.93 5.30
C GLY A 224 21.81 -16.14 4.44
N LYS A 225 21.01 -16.81 3.60
CA LYS A 225 19.84 -16.14 2.99
C LYS A 225 18.67 -16.14 3.99
N LEU A 226 17.93 -15.05 4.02
CA LEU A 226 16.78 -14.90 4.90
C LEU A 226 15.50 -14.79 4.07
N PRO A 227 14.38 -15.39 4.54
CA PRO A 227 13.10 -15.25 3.86
C PRO A 227 12.59 -13.82 3.97
N THR A 228 12.16 -13.31 2.82
CA THR A 228 11.57 -11.98 2.68
C THR A 228 10.09 -12.05 2.28
N LYS A 229 9.68 -13.19 1.70
CA LYS A 229 8.29 -13.55 1.40
C LYS A 229 8.06 -15.03 1.58
N LEU A 230 6.91 -15.40 2.13
CA LEU A 230 6.44 -16.78 2.23
C LEU A 230 4.94 -16.83 1.97
N ALA A 231 4.53 -17.64 1.00
CA ALA A 231 3.12 -17.92 0.76
C ALA A 231 2.61 -18.93 1.79
N MET A 232 1.44 -18.66 2.34
CA MET A 232 0.81 -19.46 3.38
C MET A 232 -0.71 -19.43 3.21
N THR A 233 -1.34 -20.49 3.69
CA THR A 233 -2.79 -20.57 3.79
C THR A 233 -3.20 -20.72 5.25
N TRP A 234 -4.22 -19.98 5.67
CA TRP A 234 -4.83 -20.07 7.00
C TRP A 234 -6.15 -20.86 6.94
N ASP A 235 -6.24 -21.92 7.74
CA ASP A 235 -7.40 -22.80 7.93
C ASP A 235 -8.11 -23.23 6.62
N ASP A 236 -7.34 -23.46 5.54
CA ASP A 236 -7.84 -23.77 4.19
C ASP A 236 -8.87 -22.75 3.64
N ARG A 237 -8.87 -21.53 4.19
CA ARG A 237 -9.86 -20.48 3.91
C ARG A 237 -9.25 -19.25 3.27
N VAL A 238 -8.05 -18.85 3.68
CA VAL A 238 -7.42 -17.61 3.22
C VAL A 238 -5.98 -17.89 2.83
N SER A 239 -5.66 -17.70 1.56
CA SER A 239 -4.28 -17.73 1.07
C SER A 239 -3.71 -16.33 1.00
N PHE A 240 -2.42 -16.17 1.31
CA PHE A 240 -1.72 -14.90 1.26
C PHE A 240 -0.19 -15.11 1.18
N VAL A 241 0.54 -14.02 0.96
CA VAL A 241 2.00 -13.97 1.04
C VAL A 241 2.39 -13.05 2.18
N LEU A 242 2.98 -13.62 3.23
CA LEU A 242 3.59 -12.88 4.34
C LEU A 242 4.91 -12.27 3.89
N SER A 243 5.16 -11.02 4.24
CA SER A 243 6.48 -10.38 4.05
C SER A 243 7.28 -10.29 5.36
N GLU A 244 8.58 -10.04 5.23
CA GLU A 244 9.46 -9.72 6.38
C GLU A 244 9.02 -8.49 7.18
N GLY A 245 8.26 -7.57 6.56
CA GLY A 245 7.70 -6.38 7.20
C GLY A 245 6.28 -6.58 7.75
N LEU A 246 5.85 -7.83 7.98
CA LEU A 246 4.53 -8.20 8.49
C LEU A 246 3.35 -7.70 7.61
N GLN A 247 3.59 -7.48 6.32
CA GLN A 247 2.51 -7.19 5.37
C GLN A 247 1.93 -8.49 4.82
N LEU A 248 0.61 -8.54 4.67
CA LEU A 248 -0.05 -9.63 3.96
C LEU A 248 -0.31 -9.19 2.51
N LYS A 249 0.11 -9.99 1.55
CA LYS A 249 -0.01 -9.69 0.12
C LYS A 249 -0.81 -10.77 -0.58
N LYS A 250 -1.40 -10.44 -1.74
CA LYS A 250 -2.14 -11.40 -2.58
C LYS A 250 -3.19 -12.20 -1.78
N ILE A 251 -3.89 -11.52 -0.87
CA ILE A 251 -4.93 -12.16 -0.06
C ILE A 251 -6.04 -12.66 -0.99
N ALA A 252 -6.39 -13.93 -0.86
CA ALA A 252 -7.49 -14.54 -1.57
C ALA A 252 -8.27 -15.48 -0.66
N LEU A 253 -9.60 -15.33 -0.65
CA LEU A 253 -10.50 -16.30 -0.04
C LEU A 253 -10.56 -17.54 -0.93
N LEU A 254 -10.46 -18.71 -0.32
CA LEU A 254 -10.56 -20.01 -0.97
C LEU A 254 -12.02 -20.48 -1.01
N ASP A 255 -12.34 -21.38 -1.93
CA ASP A 255 -13.72 -21.78 -2.26
C ASP A 255 -14.54 -22.25 -1.05
N ALA A 256 -13.89 -22.86 -0.04
CA ALA A 256 -14.52 -23.26 1.22
C ALA A 256 -15.20 -22.10 2.00
N VAL A 257 -14.84 -20.84 1.70
CA VAL A 257 -15.47 -19.64 2.26
C VAL A 257 -16.62 -19.13 1.39
N MET A 258 -16.55 -19.33 0.07
CA MET A 258 -17.51 -18.81 -0.90
C MET A 258 -18.80 -19.65 -0.98
N ASP A 259 -18.70 -20.97 -0.75
CA ASP A 259 -19.86 -21.86 -0.73
C ASP A 259 -20.84 -21.53 0.41
N GLY A 260 -20.38 -20.87 1.48
CA GLY A 260 -21.21 -20.36 2.57
C GLY A 260 -21.94 -19.04 2.29
N GLN A 261 -21.65 -18.37 1.17
CA GLN A 261 -22.27 -17.08 0.79
C GLN A 261 -23.31 -17.22 -0.35
N SER A 262 -23.62 -18.45 -0.78
CA SER A 262 -24.55 -18.72 -1.89
C SER A 262 -26.00 -18.99 -1.47
N GLN A 263 -26.39 -18.54 -0.27
CA GLN A 263 -27.78 -18.57 0.19
C GLN A 263 -28.08 -17.29 0.97
N ASP A 264 -28.41 -16.23 0.25
CA ASP A 264 -29.52 -15.30 0.53
C ASP A 264 -29.64 -14.25 -0.59
#